data_AF-A0A2G6S5C0-F1
#
_entry.id   AF-A0A2G6S5C0-F1
#
_cell.length_a   1.000
_cell.length_b   1.000
_cell.length_c   1.000
_cell.angle_alpha   90.00
_cell.angle_beta   90.00
_cell.angle_gamma   90.00
#
_symmetry.space_group_name_H-M   'P 1'
#
loop_
_entity.id
_entity.type
_entity.pdbx_description
1 polymer ?
#
loop_
_entity_poly.entity_id
_entity_poly.type
_entity_poly.pdbx_seq_one_letter_code
_entity_poly.pdbx_strand_id
1 'polypeptide(L)'
;MSALASDPGGINKALDAAHDSAQHCLQAAADAMAAKVSGDGVICSSLWRVPGCKPVSVLVLWPCWVLEVEPGTGAIMAETHVAELQAKRPDTAAYLRRMAEGGPAKSMFLYPPQSRRQRVTVDALCVLRVHDAKTCDLRAESEPGQPSVLRAGFEPLTPADLAPRLT
;
A
#
# COMPACT_ATOMS: atom_id res chain seq x y z
N MET A 1 -27.09 -36.96 15.60
CA MET A 1 -26.27 -36.21 14.63
C MET A 1 -26.89 -34.82 14.51
N SER A 2 -26.43 -33.87 15.34
CA SER A 2 -26.91 -32.48 15.28
C SER A 2 -26.03 -31.69 14.33
N ALA A 3 -26.65 -31.17 13.27
CA ALA A 3 -26.03 -30.15 12.43
C ALA A 3 -25.80 -28.91 13.29
N LEU A 4 -24.53 -28.59 13.57
CA LEU A 4 -24.12 -27.28 14.04
C LEU A 4 -24.39 -26.31 12.90
N ALA A 5 -25.59 -25.73 12.90
CA ALA A 5 -25.89 -24.57 12.07
C ALA A 5 -25.00 -23.43 12.58
N SER A 6 -23.93 -23.14 11.83
CA SER A 6 -23.12 -21.96 12.04
C SER A 6 -24.04 -20.74 12.01
N ASP A 7 -24.15 -20.01 13.12
CA ASP A 7 -25.00 -18.83 13.22
C ASP A 7 -24.56 -17.79 12.17
N PRO A 8 -25.39 -17.47 11.16
CA PRO A 8 -25.06 -16.49 10.12
C PRO A 8 -24.70 -15.12 10.72
N GLY A 9 -25.27 -14.77 11.88
CA GLY A 9 -24.97 -13.54 12.59
C GLY A 9 -23.58 -13.52 13.23
N GLY A 10 -23.02 -14.69 13.58
CA GLY A 10 -21.66 -14.81 14.11
C GLY A 10 -20.59 -14.69 13.03
N ILE A 11 -20.84 -15.30 11.86
CA ILE A 11 -19.93 -15.23 10.71
C ILE A 11 -19.81 -13.80 10.20
N ASN A 12 -20.93 -13.10 10.00
CA ASN A 12 -20.89 -11.71 9.51
C ASN A 12 -20.13 -10.78 10.47
N LYS A 13 -20.35 -10.90 11.78
CA LYS A 13 -19.60 -10.13 12.78
C LYS A 13 -18.10 -10.38 12.74
N ALA A 14 -17.68 -11.62 12.50
CA ALA A 14 -16.26 -11.97 12.40
C ALA A 14 -15.63 -11.37 11.12
N LEU A 15 -16.36 -11.37 10.01
CA LEU A 15 -15.92 -10.75 8.75
C LEU A 15 -15.80 -9.22 8.90
N ASP A 16 -16.81 -8.57 9.47
CA ASP A 16 -16.81 -7.13 9.74
C ASP A 16 -15.63 -6.74 10.65
N ALA A 17 -15.43 -7.49 11.75
CA ALA A 17 -14.31 -7.26 12.66
C ALA A 17 -12.95 -7.46 11.99
N ALA A 18 -12.83 -8.42 11.06
CA ALA A 18 -11.60 -8.64 10.30
C ALA A 18 -11.33 -7.47 9.34
N HIS A 19 -12.37 -6.95 8.68
CA HIS A 19 -12.29 -5.78 7.82
C HIS A 19 -11.89 -4.52 8.61
N ASP A 20 -12.53 -4.25 9.74
CA ASP A 20 -12.19 -3.14 10.63
C ASP A 20 -10.75 -3.24 11.14
N SER A 21 -10.30 -4.45 11.48
CA SER A 21 -8.92 -4.69 11.89
C SER A 21 -7.92 -4.39 10.76
N ALA A 22 -8.23 -4.79 9.52
CA ALA A 22 -7.40 -4.50 8.35
C ALA A 22 -7.32 -2.99 8.07
N GLN A 23 -8.46 -2.29 8.14
CA GLN A 23 -8.53 -0.83 8.00
C GLN A 23 -7.71 -0.11 9.07
N HIS A 24 -7.83 -0.52 10.33
CA HIS A 24 -7.04 0.04 11.43
C HIS A 24 -5.53 -0.22 11.25
N CYS A 25 -5.15 -1.42 10.76
CA CYS A 25 -3.75 -1.72 10.45
C CYS A 25 -3.20 -0.80 9.35
N LEU A 26 -3.97 -0.51 8.29
CA LEU A 26 -3.55 0.44 7.26
C LEU A 26 -3.36 1.85 7.83
N GLN A 27 -4.30 2.33 8.63
CA GLN A 27 -4.21 3.67 9.19
C GLN A 27 -2.95 3.81 10.06
N ALA A 28 -2.73 2.87 10.99
CA ALA A 28 -1.52 2.87 11.82
C ALA A 28 -0.24 2.79 10.99
N ALA A 29 -0.27 2.05 9.88
CA ALA A 29 0.87 1.92 8.99
C ALA A 29 1.13 3.17 8.15
N ALA A 30 0.08 3.87 7.71
CA ALA A 30 0.17 5.16 7.04
C ALA A 30 0.74 6.22 8.00
N ASP A 31 0.26 6.29 9.24
CA ASP A 31 0.76 7.22 10.25
C ASP A 31 2.24 6.96 10.58
N ALA A 32 2.62 5.70 10.74
CA ALA A 32 4.02 5.34 10.93
C ALA A 32 4.89 5.64 9.71
N MET A 33 4.33 5.55 8.50
CA MET A 33 5.07 5.89 7.28
C MET A 33 5.28 7.41 7.21
N ALA A 34 4.26 8.19 7.54
CA ALA A 34 4.37 9.64 7.66
C ALA A 34 5.49 10.04 8.64
N ALA A 35 5.56 9.37 9.79
CA ALA A 35 6.64 9.58 10.76
C ALA A 35 8.02 9.14 10.22
N LYS A 36 8.09 8.05 9.45
CA LYS A 36 9.35 7.51 8.93
C LYS A 36 9.93 8.31 7.76
N VAL A 37 9.09 8.86 6.90
CA VAL A 37 9.51 9.62 5.71
C VAL A 37 9.76 11.11 6.05
N SER A 38 9.86 11.46 7.34
CA SER A 38 10.14 12.82 7.80
C SER A 38 11.46 13.36 7.22
N GLY A 39 11.42 14.58 6.68
CA GLY A 39 12.57 15.21 6.01
C GLY A 39 12.15 15.78 4.65
N ASP A 40 12.51 15.08 3.58
CA ASP A 40 12.18 15.47 2.19
C ASP A 40 10.86 14.88 1.68
N GLY A 41 10.21 14.00 2.46
CA GLY A 41 8.99 13.33 2.05
C GLY A 41 9.20 12.26 0.96
N VAL A 42 10.44 11.98 0.52
CA VAL A 42 10.69 11.14 -0.65
C VAL A 42 10.57 9.66 -0.31
N ILE A 43 9.58 9.00 -0.92
CA ILE A 43 9.40 7.54 -0.91
C ILE A 43 10.45 6.88 -1.80
N CYS A 44 10.55 7.32 -3.06
CA CYS A 44 11.62 6.91 -3.97
C CYS A 44 11.93 8.00 -4.98
N SER A 45 13.16 7.95 -5.51
CA SER A 45 13.64 8.81 -6.57
C SER A 45 14.24 7.95 -7.66
N SER A 46 13.94 8.26 -8.92
CA SER A 46 14.54 7.57 -10.06
C SER A 46 14.66 8.48 -11.27
N LEU A 47 15.70 8.26 -12.07
CA LEU A 47 15.92 9.00 -13.31
C LEU A 47 15.29 8.25 -14.47
N TRP A 48 14.19 8.80 -14.98
CA TRP A 48 13.49 8.25 -16.13
C TRP A 48 14.14 8.71 -17.43
N ARG A 49 14.56 7.75 -18.26
CA ARG A 49 15.19 7.99 -19.57
C ARG A 49 14.33 7.36 -20.66
N VAL A 50 13.76 8.20 -21.50
CA VAL A 50 13.07 7.77 -22.73
C VAL A 50 13.98 8.11 -23.92
N PRO A 51 14.27 7.15 -24.83
CA PRO A 51 15.05 7.42 -26.02
C PRO A 51 14.48 8.61 -26.82
N GLY A 52 15.33 9.57 -27.18
CA GLY A 52 14.92 10.77 -27.92
C GLY A 52 14.33 11.89 -27.07
N CYS A 53 14.14 11.69 -25.76
CA CYS A 53 13.66 12.72 -24.84
C CYS A 53 14.75 13.15 -23.84
N LYS A 54 14.62 14.36 -23.29
CA LYS A 54 15.43 14.77 -22.15
C LYS A 54 15.11 13.86 -20.95
N PRO A 55 16.10 13.42 -20.16
CA PRO A 55 15.85 12.67 -18.93
C PRO A 55 15.02 13.48 -17.94
N VAL A 56 14.18 12.80 -17.15
CA VAL A 56 13.33 13.41 -16.11
C VAL A 56 13.58 12.70 -14.79
N SER A 57 13.86 13.45 -13.73
CA SER A 57 13.90 12.90 -12.37
C SER A 57 12.48 12.77 -11.85
N VAL A 58 12.06 11.55 -11.52
CA VAL A 58 10.74 11.26 -10.97
C VAL A 58 10.88 10.99 -9.48
N LEU A 59 10.26 11.85 -8.67
CA LEU A 59 10.21 11.72 -7.21
C LEU A 59 8.81 11.28 -6.81
N VAL A 60 8.70 10.20 -6.05
CA VAL A 60 7.45 9.81 -5.40
C VAL A 60 7.55 10.26 -3.96
N LEU A 61 6.63 11.13 -3.54
CA LEU A 61 6.59 11.76 -2.23
C LEU A 61 5.42 11.23 -1.40
N TRP A 62 5.56 11.31 -0.09
CA TRP A 62 4.50 11.07 0.87
C TRP A 62 3.76 12.38 1.22
N PRO A 63 2.42 12.43 1.26
CA PRO A 63 1.48 11.35 0.93
C PRO A 63 1.10 11.35 -0.57
N CYS A 64 1.70 10.44 -1.34
CA CYS A 64 1.30 10.04 -2.69
C CYS A 64 1.33 11.10 -3.80
N TRP A 65 2.32 11.98 -3.77
CA TRP A 65 2.57 12.93 -4.86
C TRP A 65 3.71 12.46 -5.76
N VAL A 66 3.62 12.76 -7.05
CA VAL A 66 4.69 12.53 -8.01
C VAL A 66 5.18 13.87 -8.51
N LEU A 67 6.47 14.14 -8.34
CA LEU A 67 7.14 15.27 -8.97
C LEU A 67 7.97 14.78 -10.15
N GLU A 68 7.77 15.40 -11.29
CA GLU A 68 8.66 15.30 -12.44
C GLU A 68 9.54 16.53 -12.46
N VAL A 69 10.85 16.33 -12.43
CA VAL A 69 11.83 17.39 -12.19
C VAL A 69 12.89 17.34 -13.28
N GLU A 70 13.29 18.50 -13.80
CA GLU A 70 14.40 18.59 -14.73
C GLU A 70 15.72 18.25 -14.00
N PRO A 71 16.48 17.24 -14.47
CA PRO A 71 17.74 16.87 -13.86
C PRO A 71 18.77 18.02 -13.94
N GLY A 72 19.41 18.33 -12.82
CA GLY A 72 20.46 19.34 -12.72
C GLY A 72 19.97 20.71 -12.25
N THR A 73 18.86 21.22 -12.81
CA THR A 73 18.26 22.49 -12.35
C THR A 73 17.34 22.30 -11.15
N GLY A 74 16.72 21.13 -11.01
CA GLY A 74 15.72 20.89 -9.98
C GLY A 74 14.38 21.58 -10.27
N ALA A 75 14.17 22.11 -11.48
CA ALA A 75 12.94 22.76 -11.87
C ALA A 75 11.79 21.74 -11.95
N ILE A 76 10.68 22.00 -11.24
CA ILE A 76 9.48 21.15 -11.27
C ILE A 76 8.79 21.32 -12.62
N MET A 77 8.74 20.23 -13.40
CA MET A 77 8.05 20.15 -14.68
C MET A 77 6.58 19.80 -14.50
N ALA A 78 6.26 18.98 -13.50
CA ALA A 78 4.89 18.77 -13.03
C ALA A 78 4.85 18.18 -11.63
N GLU A 79 3.67 18.34 -11.04
CA GLU A 79 3.25 17.74 -9.80
C GLU A 79 1.90 17.04 -10.06
N THR A 80 1.76 15.78 -9.68
CA THR A 80 0.54 15.00 -9.92
C THR A 80 0.33 14.01 -8.78
N HIS A 81 -0.87 13.98 -8.22
CA HIS A 81 -1.21 12.98 -7.22
C HIS A 81 -1.31 11.59 -7.87
N VAL A 82 -0.81 10.55 -7.20
CA VAL A 82 -0.72 9.18 -7.77
C VAL A 82 -2.08 8.67 -8.27
N ALA A 83 -3.17 8.98 -7.54
CA ALA A 83 -4.52 8.59 -7.93
C ALA A 83 -4.98 9.15 -9.30
N GLU A 84 -4.40 10.27 -9.74
CA GLU A 84 -4.74 10.93 -11.00
C GLU A 84 -3.74 10.65 -12.12
N LEU A 85 -2.64 9.94 -11.81
CA LEU A 85 -1.48 9.81 -12.68
C LEU A 85 -1.83 9.11 -14.00
N GLN A 86 -2.68 8.08 -13.96
CA GLN A 86 -3.11 7.39 -15.17
C GLN A 86 -3.86 8.32 -16.14
N ALA A 87 -4.65 9.27 -15.63
CA ALA A 87 -5.43 10.18 -16.45
C ALA A 87 -4.59 11.36 -16.96
N LYS A 88 -3.73 11.92 -16.10
CA LYS A 88 -2.98 13.15 -16.40
C LYS A 88 -1.60 12.89 -17.03
N ARG A 89 -0.90 11.82 -16.63
CA ARG A 89 0.48 11.50 -17.01
C ARG A 89 0.65 9.99 -17.24
N PRO A 90 -0.01 9.40 -18.26
CA PRO A 90 -0.06 7.95 -18.47
C PRO A 90 1.32 7.30 -18.65
N ASP A 91 2.28 7.99 -19.27
CA ASP A 91 3.64 7.47 -19.45
C ASP A 91 4.39 7.37 -18.13
N THR A 92 4.25 8.38 -17.27
CA THR A 92 4.79 8.37 -15.90
C THR A 92 4.12 7.27 -15.07
N ALA A 93 2.81 7.06 -15.24
CA ALA A 93 2.11 5.94 -14.59
C ALA A 93 2.65 4.57 -15.03
N ALA A 94 2.89 4.38 -16.32
CA ALA A 94 3.49 3.14 -16.85
C ALA A 94 4.94 2.95 -16.39
N TYR A 95 5.70 4.04 -16.21
CA TYR A 95 7.03 3.99 -15.62
C TYR A 95 6.99 3.56 -14.15
N LEU A 96 6.14 4.16 -13.32
CA LEU A 96 6.03 3.81 -11.90
C LEU A 96 5.46 2.39 -11.69
N ARG A 97 4.59 1.89 -12.57
CA ARG A 97 4.15 0.48 -12.56
C ARG A 97 5.32 -0.48 -12.68
N ARG A 98 6.19 -0.28 -13.66
CA ARG A 98 7.41 -1.09 -13.84
C ARG A 98 8.33 -1.01 -12.63
N MET A 99 8.44 0.17 -12.01
CA MET A 99 9.19 0.31 -10.76
C MET A 99 8.57 -0.49 -9.61
N ALA A 100 7.24 -0.46 -9.46
CA ALA A 100 6.53 -1.19 -8.42
C ALA A 100 6.62 -2.72 -8.59
N GLU A 101 6.68 -3.23 -9.84
CA GLU A 101 6.96 -4.64 -10.15
C GLU A 101 8.33 -5.10 -9.63
N GLY A 102 9.30 -4.18 -9.54
CA GLY A 102 10.63 -4.42 -8.97
C GLY A 102 10.64 -4.59 -7.45
N GLY A 103 9.52 -4.35 -6.76
CA GLY A 103 9.36 -4.52 -5.33
C GLY A 103 9.12 -3.21 -4.56
N PRO A 104 9.22 -3.25 -3.22
CA PRO A 104 8.86 -2.12 -2.39
C PRO A 104 9.90 -1.00 -2.47
N ALA A 105 9.43 0.24 -2.60
CA ALA A 105 10.25 1.45 -2.56
C ALA A 105 10.78 1.73 -1.14
N LYS A 106 9.95 1.53 -0.11
CA LYS A 106 10.37 1.54 1.30
C LYS A 106 9.76 0.39 2.07
N SER A 107 10.45 -0.02 3.13
CA SER A 107 10.00 -1.05 4.07
C SER A 107 10.31 -0.62 5.51
N MET A 108 9.48 -1.02 6.45
CA MET A 108 9.70 -0.86 7.88
C MET A 108 9.04 -1.97 8.69
N PHE A 109 9.34 -2.01 9.97
CA PHE A 109 8.66 -2.89 10.91
C PHE A 109 7.89 -2.07 11.93
N LEU A 110 6.66 -2.50 12.24
CA LEU A 110 5.86 -1.99 13.33
C LEU A 110 5.79 -3.03 14.45
N TYR A 111 5.73 -2.50 15.67
CA TYR A 111 5.66 -3.29 16.91
C TYR A 111 4.42 -2.85 17.70
N PRO A 112 3.21 -3.28 17.28
CA PRO A 112 2.00 -2.91 18.00
C PRO A 112 2.01 -3.57 19.39
N PRO A 113 1.64 -2.85 20.48
CA PRO A 113 1.83 -3.32 21.85
C PRO A 113 1.10 -4.62 22.22
N GLN A 114 0.13 -5.06 21.43
CA GLN A 114 -0.66 -6.28 21.67
C GLN A 114 -0.81 -7.16 20.43
N SER A 115 -0.03 -6.90 19.38
CA SER A 115 -0.11 -7.64 18.12
C SER A 115 1.24 -8.23 17.74
N ARG A 116 1.21 -9.11 16.74
CA ARG A 116 2.44 -9.64 16.14
C ARG A 116 3.18 -8.51 15.45
N ARG A 117 4.51 -8.64 15.36
CA ARG A 117 5.35 -7.73 14.58
C ARG A 117 4.86 -7.71 13.15
N GLN A 118 4.73 -6.51 12.59
CA GLN A 118 4.25 -6.31 11.22
C GLN A 118 5.36 -5.76 10.35
N ARG A 119 5.43 -6.21 9.10
CA ARG A 119 6.25 -5.60 8.05
C ARG A 119 5.36 -4.71 7.19
N VAL A 120 5.66 -3.43 7.16
CA VAL A 120 4.98 -2.46 6.30
C VAL A 120 5.88 -2.14 5.11
N THR A 121 5.31 -2.20 3.93
CA THR A 121 5.97 -1.83 2.68
C THR A 121 5.14 -0.84 1.90
N VAL A 122 5.79 0.05 1.16
CA VAL A 122 5.15 0.93 0.18
C VAL A 122 5.91 0.83 -1.13
N ASP A 123 5.21 0.73 -2.25
CA ASP A 123 5.80 0.70 -3.59
C ASP A 123 5.76 2.07 -4.29
N ALA A 124 6.22 2.12 -5.55
CA ALA A 124 6.29 3.34 -6.33
C ALA A 124 4.91 3.91 -6.75
N LEU A 125 3.83 3.12 -6.62
CA LEU A 125 2.44 3.57 -6.80
C LEU A 125 1.77 3.90 -5.46
N CYS A 126 2.58 4.02 -4.41
CA CYS A 126 2.14 4.27 -3.05
C CYS A 126 1.10 3.26 -2.54
N VAL A 127 1.15 2.01 -3.03
CA VAL A 127 0.36 0.94 -2.45
C VAL A 127 1.04 0.51 -1.16
N LEU A 128 0.35 0.75 -0.04
CA LEU A 128 0.82 0.36 1.28
C LEU A 128 0.34 -1.05 1.59
N ARG A 129 1.26 -1.93 1.98
CA ARG A 129 0.97 -3.32 2.35
C ARG A 129 1.48 -3.60 3.75
N VAL A 130 0.65 -4.25 4.54
CA VAL A 130 0.98 -4.70 5.90
C VAL A 130 1.01 -6.22 5.89
N HIS A 131 2.12 -6.81 6.29
CA HIS A 131 2.29 -8.26 6.41
C HIS A 131 2.57 -8.65 7.85
N ASP A 132 2.13 -9.83 8.27
CA ASP A 132 2.67 -10.48 9.47
C ASP A 132 4.15 -10.77 9.24
N ALA A 133 5.03 -10.31 10.14
CA ALA A 133 6.47 -10.41 9.92
C ALA A 133 7.02 -11.85 10.07
N LYS A 134 6.25 -12.77 10.67
CA LYS A 134 6.64 -14.17 10.87
C LYS A 134 6.09 -15.06 9.76
N THR A 135 4.79 -14.95 9.47
CA THR A 135 4.14 -15.81 8.47
C THR A 135 4.22 -15.25 7.05
N CYS A 136 4.55 -13.97 6.91
CA CYS A 136 4.49 -13.22 5.65
C CYS A 136 3.07 -13.09 5.07
N ASP A 137 2.03 -13.43 5.84
CA ASP A 137 0.64 -13.29 5.39
C ASP A 137 0.29 -11.81 5.23
N LEU A 138 -0.39 -11.49 4.13
CA LEU A 138 -0.90 -10.15 3.87
C LEU A 138 -2.08 -9.87 4.80
N ARG A 139 -1.98 -8.78 5.57
CA ARG A 139 -2.96 -8.37 6.60
C ARG A 139 -3.82 -7.21 6.12
N ALA A 140 -3.26 -6.33 5.31
CA ALA A 140 -3.98 -5.24 4.68
C ALA A 140 -3.21 -4.73 3.46
N GLU A 141 -3.94 -4.25 2.46
CA GLU A 141 -3.40 -3.65 1.25
C GLU A 141 -4.23 -2.43 0.86
N SER A 142 -3.58 -1.32 0.54
CA SER A 142 -4.26 -0.08 0.20
C SER A 142 -4.57 0.04 -1.30
N GLU A 143 -5.45 0.99 -1.63
CA GLU A 143 -5.59 1.48 -2.99
C GLU A 143 -4.34 2.29 -3.43
N PRO A 144 -3.97 2.27 -4.73
CA PRO A 144 -2.89 3.09 -5.27
C PRO A 144 -3.12 4.58 -4.99
N GLY A 145 -2.10 5.23 -4.44
CA GLY A 145 -2.17 6.64 -4.06
C GLY A 145 -3.11 6.97 -2.89
N GLN A 146 -3.71 5.98 -2.25
CA GLN A 146 -4.63 6.17 -1.12
C GLN A 146 -4.22 5.24 0.04
N PRO A 147 -3.15 5.58 0.77
CA PRO A 147 -2.46 4.65 1.67
C PRO A 147 -3.29 4.26 2.92
N SER A 148 -4.35 5.03 3.21
CA SER A 148 -5.31 4.75 4.30
C SER A 148 -6.61 4.10 3.83
N VAL A 149 -6.78 3.85 2.52
CA VAL A 149 -8.02 3.25 1.98
C VAL A 149 -7.74 1.80 1.66
N LEU A 150 -8.44 0.87 2.32
CA LEU A 150 -8.36 -0.55 2.03
C LEU A 150 -8.79 -0.83 0.58
N ARG A 151 -8.01 -1.67 -0.10
CA ARG A 151 -8.28 -2.05 -1.48
C ARG A 151 -9.65 -2.71 -1.61
N ALA A 152 -10.41 -2.30 -2.63
CA ALA A 152 -11.68 -2.92 -2.96
C ALA A 152 -11.50 -4.42 -3.24
N GLY A 153 -12.33 -5.24 -2.59
CA GLY A 153 -12.25 -6.70 -2.69
C GLY A 153 -11.12 -7.34 -1.89
N PHE A 154 -10.41 -6.59 -1.04
CA PHE A 154 -9.51 -7.20 -0.07
C PHE A 154 -10.30 -7.93 1.01
N GLU A 155 -10.17 -9.25 1.05
CA GLU A 155 -10.83 -10.12 2.04
C GLU A 155 -9.78 -10.61 3.06
N PRO A 156 -9.65 -9.96 4.24
CA PRO A 156 -8.69 -10.39 5.27
C PRO A 156 -9.03 -11.76 5.88
N LEU A 157 -10.29 -12.17 5.75
CA LEU A 157 -10.84 -13.41 6.25
C LEU A 157 -11.98 -13.82 5.32
N THR A 158 -12.00 -15.08 4.89
CA THR A 158 -13.08 -15.61 4.07
C THR A 158 -14.05 -16.46 4.92
N PRO A 159 -15.31 -16.65 4.49
CA PRO A 159 -16.22 -17.57 5.17
C PRO A 159 -15.68 -19.01 5.28
N ALA A 160 -14.86 -19.43 4.31
CA ALA A 160 -14.22 -20.75 4.32
C ALA A 160 -13.18 -20.90 5.45
N ASP A 161 -12.52 -19.80 5.83
CA ASP A 161 -11.57 -19.81 6.96
C ASP A 161 -12.26 -20.01 8.31
N LEU A 162 -13.54 -19.60 8.38
CA LEU A 162 -14.39 -19.75 9.57
C LEU A 162 -15.16 -21.07 9.59
N ALA A 163 -15.10 -21.87 8.52
CA ALA A 163 -15.79 -23.15 8.47
C ALA A 163 -15.17 -24.12 9.50
N PRO A 164 -16.00 -24.83 10.30
CA PRO A 164 -15.50 -25.80 11.25
C PRO A 164 -14.72 -26.90 10.53
N ARG A 165 -13.45 -27.09 10.90
CA ARG A 165 -12.62 -28.17 10.38
C ARG A 165 -13.00 -29.45 11.12
N LEU A 166 -13.68 -30.36 10.43
CA LEU A 166 -13.93 -31.71 10.92
C LEU A 166 -12.64 -32.52 10.74
N THR A 167 -11.81 -32.59 11.78
CA THR A 167 -10.66 -33.51 11.89
C THR A 167 -10.90 -34.51 12.99
#